data_AF-A0A925V9N0-F1
#
_entry.id   AF-A0A925V9N0-F1
#
_cell.length_a   1.000
_cell.length_b   1.000
_cell.length_c   1.000
_cell.angle_alpha   90.00
_cell.angle_beta   90.00
_cell.angle_gamma   90.00
#
_symmetry.space_group_name_H-M   'P 1'
#
loop_
_entity.id
_entity.type
_entity.pdbx_description
1 polymer ?
#
loop_
_entity_poly.entity_id
_entity_poly.type
_entity_poly.pdbx_seq_one_letter_code
_entity_poly.pdbx_strand_id
1 'polypeptide(L)'
;MVAHDGQGAVIDFPGNPGPPLRARSVIALGVERVAAAIARGGQVLLTFELGRPDLPIIMGLLHDGIDEPTVAHVDGQRVEIEGHDEIVLRCGLASITLRRNGRVVIRGTHVETRASGVNRIRGGSVQVN
;
A
#
# COMPACT_ATOMS: atom_id res chain seq x y z
N MET A 1 -5.30 -21.96 -8.00
CA MET A 1 -4.35 -21.00 -8.59
C MET A 1 -5.07 -19.72 -8.94
N VAL A 2 -4.56 -18.55 -8.56
CA VAL A 2 -5.12 -17.25 -8.94
C VAL A 2 -4.20 -16.57 -9.95
N ALA A 3 -4.76 -15.89 -10.93
CA ALA A 3 -4.06 -15.10 -11.94
C ALA A 3 -4.82 -13.79 -12.18
N HIS A 4 -4.22 -12.86 -12.93
CA HIS A 4 -4.87 -11.63 -13.37
C HIS A 4 -4.71 -11.52 -14.90
N ASP A 5 -5.81 -11.43 -15.64
CA ASP A 5 -5.81 -11.45 -17.12
C ASP A 5 -5.81 -10.06 -17.77
N GLY A 6 -5.63 -9.02 -16.96
CA GLY A 6 -5.64 -7.61 -17.39
C GLY A 6 -7.01 -6.94 -17.27
N GLN A 7 -8.10 -7.70 -17.16
CA GLN A 7 -9.44 -7.16 -16.89
C GLN A 7 -10.01 -7.60 -15.54
N GLY A 8 -9.46 -8.65 -14.94
CA GLY A 8 -9.81 -9.02 -13.57
C GLY A 8 -9.05 -10.24 -13.08
N ALA A 9 -9.43 -10.68 -11.88
CA ALA A 9 -8.89 -11.90 -11.30
C ALA A 9 -9.50 -13.13 -11.99
N VAL A 10 -8.64 -14.09 -12.31
CA VAL A 10 -9.00 -15.41 -12.83
C VAL A 10 -8.54 -16.45 -11.83
N ILE A 11 -9.34 -17.50 -11.62
CA ILE A 11 -9.08 -18.50 -10.60
C ILE A 11 -9.35 -19.91 -11.12
N ASP A 12 -8.49 -20.82 -10.69
CA ASP A 12 -8.69 -22.25 -10.79
C ASP A 12 -8.63 -22.86 -9.39
N PHE A 13 -9.41 -23.90 -9.12
CA PHE A 13 -9.54 -24.50 -7.80
C PHE A 13 -9.83 -26.00 -7.89
N PRO A 14 -9.48 -26.78 -6.85
CA PRO A 14 -9.80 -28.21 -6.81
C PRO A 14 -11.30 -28.46 -7.01
N GLY A 15 -11.64 -29.27 -8.01
CA GLY A 15 -13.03 -29.56 -8.36
C GLY A 15 -13.62 -28.65 -9.45
N ASN A 16 -12.84 -27.72 -10.01
CA ASN A 16 -13.23 -27.01 -11.24
C ASN A 16 -13.15 -27.98 -12.44
N PRO A 17 -14.26 -28.29 -13.12
CA PRO A 17 -14.28 -29.26 -14.22
C PRO A 17 -13.78 -28.67 -15.56
N GLY A 18 -13.56 -27.37 -15.62
CA GLY A 18 -13.27 -26.64 -16.86
C GLY A 18 -12.02 -25.75 -16.77
N PRO A 19 -11.86 -24.80 -17.71
CA PRO A 19 -10.76 -23.86 -17.65
C PRO A 19 -10.88 -22.92 -16.43
N PRO A 20 -9.83 -22.16 -16.09
CA PRO A 20 -9.88 -21.14 -15.05
C PRO A 20 -11.02 -20.13 -15.31
N LEU A 21 -11.73 -19.78 -14.24
CA LEU A 21 -12.92 -18.93 -14.29
C LEU A 21 -12.59 -17.52 -13.85
N ARG A 22 -13.27 -16.52 -14.43
CA ARG A 22 -13.22 -15.17 -13.89
C ARG A 22 -13.89 -15.12 -12.53
N ALA A 23 -13.22 -14.49 -11.58
CA ALA A 23 -13.72 -14.31 -10.23
C ALA A 23 -14.03 -12.85 -9.96
N ARG A 24 -15.13 -12.62 -9.26
CA ARG A 24 -15.36 -11.34 -8.57
C ARG A 24 -14.50 -11.33 -7.31
N SER A 25 -14.16 -10.15 -6.80
CA SER A 25 -13.43 -10.05 -5.54
C SER A 25 -14.04 -9.03 -4.60
N VAL A 26 -14.02 -9.38 -3.30
CA VAL A 26 -14.40 -8.48 -2.21
C VAL A 26 -13.23 -7.56 -1.83
N ILE A 27 -12.01 -7.91 -2.21
CA ILE A 27 -10.80 -7.11 -1.98
C ILE A 27 -10.24 -6.57 -3.30
N ALA A 28 -9.55 -5.43 -3.23
CA ALA A 28 -8.84 -4.91 -4.39
C ALA A 28 -7.63 -5.80 -4.71
N LEU A 29 -7.78 -6.64 -5.75
CA LEU A 29 -6.73 -7.49 -6.29
C LEU A 29 -6.05 -6.78 -7.46
N GLY A 30 -4.98 -6.04 -7.17
CA GLY A 30 -4.07 -5.53 -8.20
C GLY A 30 -3.10 -6.61 -8.71
N VAL A 31 -2.51 -6.40 -9.89
CA VAL A 31 -1.54 -7.32 -10.53
C VAL A 31 -0.41 -7.69 -9.57
N GLU A 32 0.19 -6.71 -8.90
CA GLU A 32 1.26 -6.91 -7.91
C GLU A 32 0.84 -7.82 -6.75
N ARG A 33 -0.39 -7.65 -6.27
CA ARG A 33 -0.90 -8.39 -5.11
C ARG A 33 -1.17 -9.86 -5.48
N VAL A 34 -1.66 -10.10 -6.69
CA VAL A 34 -1.83 -11.45 -7.24
C VAL A 34 -0.47 -12.09 -7.52
N ALA A 35 0.47 -11.37 -8.11
CA ALA A 35 1.83 -11.85 -8.37
C ALA A 35 2.54 -12.24 -7.06
N ALA A 36 2.44 -11.41 -6.02
CA ALA A 36 2.98 -11.69 -4.70
C ALA A 36 2.30 -12.92 -4.04
N ALA A 37 0.99 -13.09 -4.22
CA ALA A 37 0.30 -14.29 -3.75
C ALA A 37 0.80 -15.55 -4.47
N ILE A 38 0.96 -15.51 -5.80
CA ILE A 38 1.49 -16.63 -6.59
C ILE A 38 2.92 -16.98 -6.15
N ALA A 39 3.80 -15.98 -6.05
CA ALA A 39 5.21 -16.17 -5.70
C ALA A 39 5.40 -16.85 -4.33
N ARG A 40 4.47 -16.65 -3.40
CA ARG A 40 4.49 -17.26 -2.07
C ARG A 40 3.72 -18.58 -1.98
N GLY A 41 3.14 -19.08 -3.08
CA GLY A 41 2.22 -20.21 -3.04
C GLY A 41 0.94 -19.93 -2.24
N GLY A 42 0.55 -18.65 -2.16
CA GLY A 42 -0.53 -18.15 -1.33
C GLY A 42 -1.87 -18.80 -1.69
N GLN A 43 -2.57 -19.25 -0.66
CA GLN A 43 -3.92 -19.79 -0.78
C GLN A 43 -4.95 -18.66 -0.81
N VAL A 44 -6.15 -18.96 -1.29
CA VAL A 44 -7.22 -17.97 -1.40
C VAL A 44 -8.51 -18.53 -0.81
N LEU A 45 -9.24 -17.66 -0.13
CA LEU A 45 -10.56 -18.00 0.38
C LEU A 45 -11.58 -17.70 -0.70
N LEU A 46 -12.24 -18.76 -1.15
CA LEU A 46 -13.30 -18.71 -2.16
C LEU A 46 -14.67 -18.87 -1.52
N THR A 47 -15.63 -18.14 -2.06
CA THR A 47 -17.05 -18.49 -1.98
C THR A 47 -17.63 -18.48 -3.38
N PHE A 48 -18.88 -18.91 -3.51
CA PHE A 48 -19.57 -19.05 -4.79
C PHE A 48 -20.91 -18.33 -4.73
N GLU A 49 -21.20 -17.51 -5.73
CA GLU A 49 -22.46 -16.78 -5.81
C GLU A 49 -23.62 -17.78 -5.88
N LEU A 50 -24.55 -17.73 -4.92
CA LEU A 50 -25.67 -18.67 -4.79
C LEU A 50 -25.24 -20.15 -4.76
N GLY A 51 -24.01 -20.45 -4.30
CA GLY A 51 -23.47 -21.81 -4.27
C GLY A 51 -23.07 -22.36 -5.64
N ARG A 52 -23.01 -21.52 -6.68
CA ARG A 52 -22.67 -21.92 -8.05
C ARG A 52 -21.16 -21.94 -8.32
N PRO A 53 -20.54 -23.11 -8.58
CA PRO A 53 -19.09 -23.20 -8.78
C PRO A 53 -18.58 -22.41 -9.99
N ASP A 54 -19.44 -22.14 -10.98
CA ASP A 54 -19.11 -21.35 -12.17
C ASP A 54 -19.05 -19.83 -11.91
N LEU A 55 -19.45 -19.39 -10.71
CA LEU A 55 -19.46 -17.98 -10.29
C LEU A 55 -18.63 -17.76 -9.01
N PRO A 56 -17.30 -17.90 -9.07
CA PRO A 56 -16.44 -17.74 -7.90
C PRO A 56 -16.30 -16.28 -7.45
N ILE A 57 -16.25 -16.10 -6.13
CA ILE A 57 -15.95 -14.83 -5.46
C ILE A 57 -14.74 -15.03 -4.55
N ILE A 58 -13.67 -14.28 -4.80
CA ILE A 58 -12.49 -14.23 -3.93
C ILE A 58 -12.80 -13.33 -2.74
N MET A 59 -12.88 -13.93 -1.55
CA MET A 59 -13.13 -13.24 -0.29
C MET A 59 -11.85 -12.65 0.32
N GLY A 60 -10.70 -13.33 0.11
CA GLY A 60 -9.42 -12.90 0.65
C GLY A 60 -8.26 -13.77 0.18
N LEU A 61 -7.04 -13.29 0.40
CA LEU A 61 -5.80 -14.05 0.24
C LEU A 61 -5.37 -14.54 1.63
N LEU A 62 -5.12 -15.84 1.79
CA LEU A 62 -4.53 -16.36 3.01
C LEU A 62 -3.04 -16.00 3.03
N HIS A 63 -2.59 -15.49 4.17
CA HIS A 63 -1.18 -15.25 4.44
C HIS A 63 -0.82 -15.88 5.79
N ASP A 64 0.27 -16.64 5.80
CA ASP A 64 0.85 -17.18 7.03
C ASP A 64 1.92 -16.19 7.50
N GLY A 65 1.53 -15.25 8.35
CA GLY A 65 2.44 -14.24 8.91
C GLY A 65 1.76 -12.94 9.28
N ILE A 66 2.40 -12.15 10.13
CA ILE A 66 2.06 -10.74 10.31
C ILE A 66 2.88 -10.01 9.24
N ASP A 67 2.28 -9.08 8.48
CA ASP A 67 3.00 -8.32 7.43
C ASP A 67 4.38 -7.90 7.95
N GLU A 68 5.44 -8.44 7.34
CA GLU A 68 6.79 -8.01 7.70
C GLU A 68 6.93 -6.52 7.37
N PRO A 69 7.65 -5.73 8.18
CA PRO A 69 7.85 -4.31 7.91
C PRO A 69 8.44 -4.14 6.50
N THR A 70 7.63 -3.63 5.58
CA THR A 70 8.07 -3.40 4.21
C THR A 70 9.14 -2.31 4.21
N VAL A 71 10.34 -2.64 3.75
CA VAL A 71 11.37 -1.64 3.46
C VAL A 71 10.98 -0.93 2.16
N ALA A 72 10.74 0.38 2.24
CA ALA A 72 10.53 1.19 1.05
C ALA A 72 11.88 1.46 0.38
N HIS A 73 12.15 0.77 -0.74
CA HIS A 73 13.28 1.07 -1.61
C HIS A 73 12.87 2.12 -2.65
N VAL A 74 13.61 3.23 -2.69
CA VAL A 74 13.43 4.30 -3.66
C VAL A 74 14.56 4.22 -4.68
N ASP A 75 14.21 4.15 -5.95
CA ASP A 75 15.10 3.91 -7.10
C ASP A 75 16.00 5.10 -7.48
N GLY A 76 15.94 6.18 -6.71
CA GLY A 76 16.84 7.33 -6.83
C GLY A 76 16.45 8.35 -7.89
N GLN A 77 15.27 8.25 -8.51
CA GLN A 77 14.82 9.27 -9.47
C GLN A 77 13.93 10.33 -8.82
N ARG A 78 12.68 9.99 -8.49
CA ARG A 78 11.72 10.92 -7.86
C ARG A 78 10.66 10.13 -7.10
N VAL A 79 10.39 10.53 -5.86
CA VAL A 79 9.26 10.02 -5.07
C VAL A 79 8.30 11.16 -4.82
N GLU A 80 7.04 10.96 -5.17
CA GLU A 80 5.95 11.89 -4.95
C GLU A 80 4.99 11.27 -3.94
N ILE A 81 4.82 11.94 -2.79
CA ILE A 81 3.84 11.59 -1.76
C ILE A 81 2.80 12.70 -1.75
N GLU A 82 1.58 12.39 -2.18
CA GLU A 82 0.46 13.32 -2.24
C GLU A 82 -0.63 12.91 -1.23
N GLY A 83 -1.15 13.89 -0.50
CA GLY A 83 -2.25 13.72 0.44
C GLY A 83 -3.25 14.85 0.26
N HIS A 84 -4.53 14.51 0.11
CA HIS A 84 -5.60 15.48 -0.11
C HIS A 84 -5.85 16.37 1.12
N ASP A 85 -5.69 15.81 2.32
CA ASP A 85 -5.94 16.51 3.58
C ASP A 85 -4.66 16.68 4.42
N GLU A 86 -3.93 15.59 4.66
CA GLU A 86 -2.74 15.56 5.51
C GLU A 86 -1.74 14.48 5.06
N ILE A 87 -0.45 14.76 5.19
CA ILE A 87 0.65 13.78 5.10
C ILE A 87 1.39 13.79 6.43
N VAL A 88 1.59 12.62 7.04
CA VAL A 88 2.31 12.47 8.31
C VAL A 88 3.43 11.45 8.16
N LEU A 89 4.68 11.89 8.36
CA LEU A 89 5.84 11.04 8.50
C LEU A 89 6.18 10.94 9.99
N ARG A 90 6.06 9.76 10.60
CA ARG A 90 6.19 9.57 12.06
C ARG A 90 7.22 8.50 12.40
N CYS A 91 8.04 8.78 13.41
CA CYS A 91 8.94 7.82 14.04
C CYS A 91 8.96 8.09 15.55
N GLY A 92 8.30 7.22 16.34
CA GLY A 92 8.14 7.40 17.79
C GLY A 92 7.55 8.77 18.15
N LEU A 93 8.30 9.56 18.93
CA LEU A 93 7.93 10.90 19.38
C LEU A 93 8.15 12.01 18.32
N ALA A 94 8.78 11.69 17.19
CA ALA A 94 9.06 12.65 16.13
C ALA A 94 8.03 12.55 14.99
N SER A 95 7.69 13.70 14.40
CA SER A 95 6.82 13.75 13.23
C SER A 95 7.08 14.96 12.33
N ILE A 96 6.92 14.77 11.02
CA ILE A 96 6.75 15.84 10.03
C ILE A 96 5.33 15.74 9.47
N THR A 97 4.55 16.81 9.60
CA THR A 97 3.16 16.86 9.16
C THR A 97 2.94 17.99 8.15
N LEU A 98 2.42 17.66 6.98
CA LEU A 98 1.99 18.60 5.94
C LEU A 98 0.47 18.61 5.89
N ARG A 99 -0.14 19.79 5.88
CA ARG A 99 -1.61 19.96 5.85
C ARG A 99 -2.06 20.64 4.57
N ARG A 100 -3.30 20.37 4.15
CA ARG A 100 -3.94 21.00 2.97
C ARG A 100 -3.94 22.54 2.96
N ASN A 101 -3.84 23.18 4.12
CA ASN A 101 -3.77 24.63 4.22
C ASN A 101 -2.34 25.20 4.07
N GLY A 102 -1.37 24.37 3.68
CA GLY A 102 0.03 24.74 3.50
C GLY A 102 0.86 24.74 4.78
N ARG A 103 0.28 24.42 5.95
CA ARG A 103 1.03 24.37 7.21
C ARG A 103 1.90 23.12 7.26
N VAL A 104 3.20 23.32 7.50
CA VAL A 104 4.17 22.27 7.80
C VAL A 104 4.55 22.34 9.27
N VAL A 105 4.51 21.21 9.98
CA VAL A 105 4.87 21.10 11.40
C VAL A 105 5.93 20.02 11.57
N ILE A 106 7.07 20.41 12.13
CA ILE A 106 8.16 19.49 12.51
C ILE A 106 8.15 19.39 14.04
N ARG A 107 8.03 18.17 14.57
CA ARG A 107 8.06 17.87 16.02
C ARG A 107 9.09 16.80 16.32
N GLY A 108 9.76 16.95 17.45
CA GLY A 108 10.68 15.96 18.01
C GLY A 108 11.24 16.50 19.33
N THR A 109 11.91 15.64 20.08
CA THR A 109 12.66 16.05 21.28
C THR A 109 13.91 16.87 20.90
N HIS A 110 14.45 16.66 19.70
CA HIS A 110 15.52 17.44 19.08
C HIS A 110 15.24 17.59 17.59
N VAL A 111 15.51 18.77 17.03
CA VAL A 111 15.46 19.05 15.58
C VAL A 111 16.81 19.59 15.16
N GLU A 112 17.60 18.77 14.46
CA GLU A 112 18.89 19.18 13.89
C GLU A 112 18.72 19.52 12.40
N THR A 113 19.12 20.72 11.99
CA THR A 113 19.18 21.10 10.57
C THR A 113 20.63 21.40 10.21
N ARG A 114 21.20 20.60 9.30
CA ARG A 114 22.58 20.74 8.84
C ARG A 114 22.62 21.03 7.35
N ALA A 115 23.38 22.06 6.96
CA ALA A 115 23.65 22.38 5.57
C ALA A 115 25.17 22.53 5.39
N SER A 116 25.71 21.99 4.29
CA SER A 116 27.09 22.27 3.86
C SER A 116 27.25 23.68 3.29
N GLY A 117 26.17 24.22 2.73
CA GLY A 117 26.06 25.60 2.26
C GLY A 117 25.18 26.44 3.18
N VAL A 118 24.40 27.35 2.57
CA VAL A 118 23.52 28.25 3.32
C VAL A 118 22.25 27.52 3.75
N ASN A 119 22.01 27.43 5.07
CA ASN A 119 20.69 27.15 5.62
C ASN A 119 19.90 28.47 5.71
N ARG A 120 18.91 28.67 4.83
CA ARG A 120 18.20 29.94 4.69
C ARG A 120 16.78 29.84 5.24
N ILE A 121 16.49 30.60 6.28
CA ILE A 121 15.15 30.75 6.87
C ILE A 121 14.60 32.12 6.47
N ARG A 122 13.38 32.16 5.91
CA ARG A 122 12.67 33.39 5.54
C ARG A 122 11.20 33.27 5.91
N GLY A 123 10.61 34.36 6.40
CA GLY A 123 9.20 34.47 6.71
C GLY A 123 8.85 35.91 7.07
N GLY A 124 7.55 36.24 7.03
CA GLY A 124 7.08 37.57 7.49
C GLY A 124 7.36 37.81 8.98
N SER A 125 7.56 36.74 9.75
CA SER A 125 8.08 36.75 11.12
C SER A 125 8.88 35.47 11.36
N VAL A 126 9.99 35.58 12.08
CA VAL A 126 10.76 34.44 12.60
C VAL A 126 10.88 34.64 14.09
N GLN A 127 10.28 33.73 14.85
CA GLN A 127 10.33 33.73 16.31
C GLN A 127 11.33 32.69 16.77
N VAL A 128 12.30 33.12 17.57
CA VAL A 128 13.31 32.26 18.20
C VAL A 128 13.26 32.56 19.69
N ASN A 129 13.00 31.53 20.49
CA ASN A 129 12.89 31.60 21.95
C ASN A 129 13.85 30.60 22.57
#